data_AF-A0A970Y1M6-F1
#
_entry.id   AF-A0A970Y1M6-F1
#
_cell.length_a   1.000
_cell.length_b   1.000
_cell.length_c   1.000
_cell.angle_alpha   90.00
_cell.angle_beta   90.00
_cell.angle_gamma   90.00
#
_symmetry.space_group_name_H-M   'P 1'
#
loop_
_entity.id
_entity.type
_entity.pdbx_description
1 polymer ?
#
loop_
_entity_poly.entity_id
_entity_poly.type
_entity_poly.pdbx_seq_one_letter_code
_entity_poly.pdbx_strand_id
1 'polypeptide(L)'
;MTRRLVGSIIAILLLCGASGFALQDKISPLSDYQYKKDYAQYEEIKKEADVAKRADLLIGFVKEHPISRILLYVATDYQAAINPQLEKKDWAKVISMADALLELLPTVEKVKAEEIPVGEAEFLKDQLSPSVLLMQRTKMAAHYGAGDLPKAAEMAETIYAAAPDAAMLQTMAAIYLAMENYDKYLECGQKILADAPIDQPLGYTTALQMADVQLRKQDVPAATALFAKIMAVYGDKVPPNMQEAQWNATRAIAFGLMGAEAYQKKDYPAALETYQKVVRFDPKRDDAWYYIGMSKWQTEGQNAAMEPFAKCVVLEKSMAPRAKQYLEQIYQGSHSGSLDGIEEVLAKAKTDLGI
;
A
#
# COMPACT_ATOMS: atom_id res chain seq x y z
N MET A 1 -57.48 -94.82 -22.63
CA MET A 1 -58.82 -94.20 -22.42
C MET A 1 -58.59 -92.82 -21.81
N THR A 2 -58.40 -91.77 -22.62
CA THR A 2 -59.43 -90.81 -23.11
C THR A 2 -60.13 -89.98 -22.03
N ARG A 3 -60.01 -88.64 -22.19
CA ARG A 3 -60.85 -87.51 -21.68
C ARG A 3 -60.57 -87.11 -20.22
N ARG A 4 -60.46 -85.83 -19.83
CA ARG A 4 -60.94 -84.54 -20.37
C ARG A 4 -60.09 -83.41 -19.76
N LEU A 5 -59.75 -82.40 -20.57
CA LEU A 5 -59.30 -81.08 -20.13
C LEU A 5 -60.47 -80.28 -19.55
N VAL A 6 -60.31 -79.77 -18.33
CA VAL A 6 -61.05 -78.67 -17.68
C VAL A 6 -59.99 -78.01 -16.78
N GLY A 7 -59.49 -76.79 -17.00
CA GLY A 7 -60.20 -75.54 -17.02
C GLY A 7 -60.31 -75.00 -15.59
N SER A 8 -59.31 -74.27 -15.09
CA SER A 8 -59.47 -73.35 -13.95
C SER A 8 -58.37 -72.29 -13.97
N ILE A 9 -58.85 -71.07 -14.21
CA ILE A 9 -58.19 -69.78 -14.18
C ILE A 9 -57.82 -69.48 -12.71
N ILE A 10 -56.55 -69.20 -12.44
CA ILE A 10 -56.16 -68.47 -11.23
C ILE A 10 -55.53 -67.16 -11.70
N ALA A 11 -56.24 -66.08 -11.42
CA ALA A 11 -55.85 -64.71 -11.68
C ALA A 11 -54.63 -64.35 -10.83
N ILE A 12 -53.48 -64.15 -11.48
CA ILE A 12 -52.37 -63.41 -10.87
C ILE A 12 -52.62 -61.93 -11.19
N LEU A 13 -53.06 -61.21 -10.16
CA LEU A 13 -53.17 -59.76 -10.16
C LEU A 13 -51.81 -59.15 -10.48
N LEU A 14 -51.73 -58.49 -11.64
CA LEU A 14 -50.73 -57.50 -12.00
C LEU A 14 -50.82 -56.33 -10.99
N LEU A 15 -49.96 -56.35 -9.98
CA LEU A 15 -49.53 -55.12 -9.32
C LEU A 15 -48.39 -54.52 -10.16
N CYS A 16 -48.77 -53.76 -11.18
CA CYS A 16 -47.92 -52.73 -11.75
C CYS A 16 -47.66 -51.69 -10.65
N GLY A 17 -46.65 -51.92 -9.82
CA GLY A 17 -46.09 -50.91 -8.94
C GLY A 17 -45.35 -49.88 -9.80
N ALA A 18 -46.04 -48.79 -10.12
CA ALA A 18 -45.47 -47.58 -10.70
C ALA A 18 -44.26 -47.13 -9.87
N SER A 19 -43.07 -47.45 -10.36
CA SER A 19 -41.79 -46.93 -9.88
C SER A 19 -40.90 -46.57 -11.09
N GLY A 20 -41.54 -45.99 -12.10
CA GLY A 20 -40.91 -45.22 -13.15
C GLY A 20 -41.59 -43.86 -13.17
N PHE A 21 -40.80 -42.80 -13.34
CA PHE A 21 -41.18 -41.37 -13.33
C PHE A 21 -41.20 -40.69 -11.95
N ALA A 22 -40.03 -40.21 -11.52
CA ALA A 22 -39.78 -38.79 -11.21
C ALA A 22 -38.40 -38.58 -10.55
N LEU A 23 -37.31 -38.90 -11.25
CA LEU A 23 -36.06 -38.15 -11.11
C LEU A 23 -36.03 -37.26 -12.36
N GLN A 24 -36.69 -36.11 -12.27
CA GLN A 24 -36.46 -35.06 -13.24
C GLN A 24 -35.06 -34.55 -12.92
N ASP A 25 -34.07 -34.96 -13.72
CA ASP A 25 -32.70 -34.45 -13.61
C ASP A 25 -32.79 -32.92 -13.57
N LYS A 26 -32.52 -32.33 -12.39
CA LYS A 26 -32.45 -30.88 -12.27
C LYS A 26 -31.40 -30.42 -13.28
N ILE A 27 -31.82 -29.62 -14.25
CA ILE A 27 -30.90 -29.06 -15.24
C ILE A 27 -29.81 -28.32 -14.46
N SER A 28 -28.55 -28.72 -14.69
CA SER A 28 -27.41 -28.10 -14.00
C SER A 28 -27.41 -26.58 -14.25
N PRO A 29 -27.25 -25.75 -13.20
CA PRO A 29 -27.20 -24.31 -13.33
C PRO A 29 -26.01 -23.84 -14.18
N LEU A 30 -24.99 -24.67 -14.35
CA LEU A 30 -23.79 -24.37 -15.14
C LEU A 30 -23.81 -25.03 -16.54
N SER A 31 -24.93 -25.65 -16.93
CA SER A 31 -25.09 -26.24 -18.26
C SER A 31 -25.09 -25.20 -19.38
N ASP A 32 -24.74 -25.61 -20.60
CA ASP A 32 -24.82 -24.74 -21.79
C ASP A 32 -26.24 -24.26 -22.08
N TYR A 33 -27.23 -25.08 -21.74
CA TYR A 33 -28.65 -24.70 -21.85
C TYR A 33 -28.96 -23.53 -20.91
N GLN A 34 -28.60 -23.66 -19.62
CA GLN A 34 -28.86 -22.61 -18.64
C GLN A 34 -28.07 -21.34 -18.98
N TYR A 35 -26.81 -21.47 -19.39
CA TYR A 35 -26.00 -20.34 -19.84
C TYR A 35 -26.66 -19.54 -20.97
N LYS A 36 -27.18 -20.21 -22.02
CA LYS A 36 -27.87 -19.53 -23.13
C LYS A 36 -29.12 -18.79 -22.66
N LYS A 37 -29.87 -19.39 -21.73
CA LYS A 37 -31.08 -18.79 -21.16
C LYS A 37 -30.74 -17.56 -20.31
N ASP A 38 -29.78 -17.70 -19.40
CA ASP A 38 -29.29 -16.64 -18.54
C ASP A 38 -28.75 -15.46 -19.36
N TYR A 39 -27.93 -15.76 -20.38
CA TYR A 39 -27.34 -14.74 -21.24
C TYR A 39 -28.40 -13.98 -22.05
N ALA A 40 -29.43 -14.68 -22.55
CA ALA A 40 -30.53 -14.01 -23.26
C ALA A 40 -31.32 -13.07 -22.33
N GLN A 41 -31.62 -13.49 -21.10
CA GLN A 41 -32.27 -12.63 -20.10
C GLN A 41 -31.40 -11.41 -19.75
N TYR A 42 -30.10 -11.64 -19.55
CA TYR A 42 -29.13 -10.57 -19.28
C TYR A 42 -29.04 -9.54 -20.41
N GLU A 43 -29.04 -9.98 -21.67
CA GLU A 43 -29.03 -9.07 -22.83
C GLU A 43 -30.31 -8.22 -22.92
N GLU A 44 -31.47 -8.75 -22.51
CA GLU A 44 -32.68 -7.93 -22.39
C GLU A 44 -32.57 -6.91 -21.25
N ILE A 45 -32.01 -7.28 -20.09
CA ILE A 45 -31.77 -6.35 -18.97
C ILE A 45 -30.87 -5.20 -19.41
N LYS A 46 -29.84 -5.47 -20.21
CA LYS A 46 -28.89 -4.44 -20.70
C LYS A 46 -29.52 -3.39 -21.59
N LYS A 47 -30.66 -3.67 -22.24
CA LYS A 47 -31.39 -2.70 -23.06
C LYS A 47 -32.11 -1.64 -22.22
N GLU A 48 -32.27 -1.86 -20.91
CA GLU A 48 -32.81 -0.84 -20.00
C GLU A 48 -31.85 0.36 -19.92
N ALA A 49 -32.37 1.52 -20.28
CA ALA A 49 -31.61 2.77 -20.35
C ALA A 49 -31.49 3.44 -18.97
N ASP A 50 -32.46 3.23 -18.10
CA ASP A 50 -32.40 3.72 -16.72
C ASP A 50 -31.42 2.86 -15.91
N VAL A 51 -30.32 3.49 -15.47
CA VAL A 51 -29.23 2.82 -14.75
C VAL A 51 -29.69 2.24 -13.40
N ALA A 52 -30.59 2.92 -12.69
CA ALA A 52 -31.09 2.44 -11.41
C ALA A 52 -32.03 1.25 -11.61
N LYS A 53 -32.95 1.36 -12.58
CA LYS A 53 -33.85 0.27 -12.92
C LYS A 53 -33.11 -0.95 -13.47
N ARG A 54 -32.06 -0.73 -14.27
CA ARG A 54 -31.17 -1.81 -14.72
C ARG A 54 -30.46 -2.48 -13.55
N ALA A 55 -29.99 -1.72 -12.57
CA ALA A 55 -29.36 -2.27 -11.37
C ALA A 55 -30.32 -3.16 -10.58
N ASP A 56 -31.58 -2.74 -10.41
CA ASP A 56 -32.63 -3.53 -9.75
C ASP A 56 -32.93 -4.83 -10.51
N LEU A 57 -32.97 -4.77 -11.85
CA LEU A 57 -33.14 -5.96 -12.70
C LEU A 57 -31.96 -6.94 -12.59
N LEU A 58 -30.72 -6.44 -12.51
CA LEU A 58 -29.53 -7.27 -12.31
C LEU A 58 -29.53 -7.94 -10.94
N ILE A 59 -29.95 -7.23 -9.88
CA ILE A 59 -30.14 -7.81 -8.54
C ILE A 59 -31.22 -8.90 -8.57
N GLY A 60 -32.34 -8.64 -9.25
CA GLY A 60 -33.38 -9.65 -9.49
C GLY A 60 -32.84 -10.90 -10.18
N PHE A 61 -32.01 -10.72 -11.21
CA PHE A 61 -31.35 -11.82 -11.91
C PHE A 61 -30.49 -12.67 -10.96
N VAL A 62 -29.61 -12.07 -10.15
CA VAL A 62 -28.74 -12.84 -9.23
C VAL A 62 -29.57 -13.58 -8.17
N LYS A 63 -30.68 -12.99 -7.72
CA LYS A 63 -31.58 -13.64 -6.77
C LYS A 63 -32.24 -14.90 -7.36
N GLU A 64 -32.59 -14.87 -8.64
CA GLU A 64 -33.17 -16.00 -9.35
C GLU A 64 -32.11 -17.04 -9.79
N HIS A 65 -30.91 -16.55 -10.12
CA HIS A 65 -29.81 -17.32 -10.71
C HIS A 65 -28.48 -17.09 -9.97
N PRO A 66 -28.38 -17.45 -8.67
CA PRO A 66 -27.20 -17.15 -7.85
C PRO A 66 -25.96 -17.93 -8.28
N ILE A 67 -26.13 -19.08 -8.94
CA ILE A 67 -25.07 -19.88 -9.55
C ILE A 67 -25.26 -19.80 -11.07
N SER A 68 -24.51 -18.92 -11.72
CA SER A 68 -24.62 -18.68 -13.15
C SER A 68 -23.26 -18.44 -13.80
N ARG A 69 -23.06 -18.95 -15.01
CA ARG A 69 -21.84 -18.74 -15.82
C ARG A 69 -21.68 -17.30 -16.32
N ILE A 70 -22.62 -16.42 -16.04
CA ILE A 70 -22.56 -14.98 -16.38
C ILE A 70 -22.50 -14.07 -15.15
N LEU A 71 -22.31 -14.63 -13.95
CA LEU A 71 -22.37 -13.87 -12.70
C LEU A 71 -21.39 -12.70 -12.67
N LEU A 72 -20.17 -12.86 -13.21
CA LEU A 72 -19.20 -11.77 -13.29
C LEU A 72 -19.61 -10.67 -14.26
N TYR A 73 -20.28 -11.01 -15.37
CA TYR A 73 -20.84 -10.00 -16.28
C TYR A 73 -21.90 -9.16 -15.56
N VAL A 74 -22.80 -9.82 -14.83
CA VAL A 74 -23.83 -9.17 -14.03
C VAL A 74 -23.23 -8.26 -12.96
N ALA A 75 -22.23 -8.74 -12.21
CA ALA A 75 -21.55 -7.93 -11.19
C ALA A 75 -20.81 -6.72 -11.79
N THR A 76 -20.22 -6.87 -12.98
CA THR A 76 -19.53 -5.79 -13.68
C THR A 76 -20.51 -4.73 -14.19
N ASP A 77 -21.63 -5.12 -14.78
CA ASP A 77 -22.66 -4.18 -15.23
C ASP A 77 -23.39 -3.53 -14.04
N TYR A 78 -23.54 -4.24 -12.92
CA TYR A 78 -24.05 -3.67 -11.67
C TYR A 78 -23.10 -2.60 -11.11
N GLN A 79 -21.78 -2.82 -11.18
CA GLN A 79 -20.78 -1.82 -10.79
C GLN A 79 -20.94 -0.51 -11.57
N ALA A 80 -21.37 -0.54 -12.84
CA ALA A 80 -21.65 0.67 -13.60
C ALA A 80 -22.76 1.54 -12.99
N ALA A 81 -23.69 0.95 -12.23
CA ALA A 81 -24.70 1.69 -11.48
C ALA A 81 -24.19 2.25 -10.15
N ILE A 82 -23.14 1.67 -9.59
CA ILE A 82 -22.46 2.17 -8.38
C ILE A 82 -21.56 3.37 -8.72
N ASN A 83 -20.92 3.38 -9.89
CA ASN A 83 -19.94 4.40 -10.29
C ASN A 83 -20.43 5.85 -10.13
N PRO A 84 -21.66 6.23 -10.53
CA PRO A 84 -22.16 7.59 -10.29
C PRO A 84 -22.24 7.98 -8.82
N GLN A 85 -22.44 7.01 -7.91
CA GLN A 85 -22.49 7.27 -6.47
C GLN A 85 -21.08 7.42 -5.88
N LEU A 86 -20.10 6.67 -6.40
CA LEU A 86 -18.68 6.88 -6.10
C LEU A 86 -18.22 8.29 -6.50
N GLU A 87 -18.59 8.75 -7.70
CA GLU A 87 -18.28 10.11 -8.17
C GLU A 87 -18.91 11.20 -7.29
N LYS A 88 -20.15 10.98 -6.86
CA LYS A 88 -20.87 11.85 -5.92
C LYS A 88 -20.38 11.75 -4.48
N LYS A 89 -19.50 10.79 -4.18
CA LYS A 89 -19.05 10.47 -2.81
C LYS A 89 -20.19 10.10 -1.86
N ASP A 90 -21.26 9.51 -2.40
CA ASP A 90 -22.35 8.96 -1.58
C ASP A 90 -21.95 7.59 -1.05
N TRP A 91 -21.04 7.61 -0.06
CA TRP A 91 -20.42 6.39 0.47
C TRP A 91 -21.45 5.44 1.08
N ALA A 92 -22.45 5.98 1.78
CA ALA A 92 -23.52 5.17 2.35
C ALA A 92 -24.30 4.42 1.27
N LYS A 93 -24.63 5.10 0.15
CA LYS A 93 -25.29 4.43 -0.97
C LYS A 93 -24.40 3.39 -1.62
N VAL A 94 -23.11 3.69 -1.85
CA VAL A 94 -22.15 2.72 -2.42
C VAL A 94 -22.05 1.46 -1.55
N ILE A 95 -21.92 1.61 -0.23
CA ILE A 95 -21.84 0.49 0.72
C ILE A 95 -23.12 -0.34 0.64
N SER A 96 -24.30 0.30 0.71
CA SER A 96 -25.57 -0.42 0.63
C SER A 96 -25.77 -1.18 -0.68
N MET A 97 -25.31 -0.63 -1.82
CA MET A 97 -25.39 -1.30 -3.11
C MET A 97 -24.43 -2.49 -3.20
N ALA A 98 -23.19 -2.32 -2.72
CA ALA A 98 -22.24 -3.42 -2.67
C ALA A 98 -22.73 -4.57 -1.76
N ASP A 99 -23.31 -4.23 -0.60
CA ASP A 99 -23.91 -5.21 0.31
C ASP A 99 -25.11 -5.92 -0.33
N ALA A 100 -25.98 -5.20 -1.03
CA ALA A 100 -27.14 -5.79 -1.70
C ALA A 100 -26.74 -6.90 -2.70
N LEU A 101 -25.64 -6.72 -3.44
CA LEU A 101 -25.13 -7.78 -4.32
C LEU A 101 -24.40 -8.88 -3.52
N LEU A 102 -23.51 -8.51 -2.59
CA LEU A 102 -22.74 -9.47 -1.77
C LEU A 102 -23.62 -10.46 -1.02
N GLU A 103 -24.76 -10.01 -0.46
CA GLU A 103 -25.70 -10.86 0.27
C GLU A 103 -26.39 -11.91 -0.62
N LEU A 104 -26.47 -11.66 -1.92
CA LEU A 104 -27.08 -12.58 -2.90
C LEU A 104 -26.07 -13.55 -3.51
N LEU A 105 -24.77 -13.23 -3.49
CA LEU A 105 -23.74 -14.12 -4.00
C LEU A 105 -23.64 -15.37 -3.11
N PRO A 106 -23.57 -16.58 -3.70
CA PRO A 106 -23.46 -17.80 -2.92
C PRO A 106 -22.08 -17.89 -2.25
N THR A 107 -21.98 -18.62 -1.14
CA THR A 107 -20.67 -18.95 -0.55
C THR A 107 -20.08 -20.18 -1.23
N VAL A 108 -18.76 -20.37 -1.12
CA VAL A 108 -18.08 -21.55 -1.67
C VAL A 108 -18.69 -22.84 -1.11
N GLU A 109 -19.04 -22.85 0.18
CA GLU A 109 -19.66 -23.99 0.85
C GLU A 109 -21.06 -24.27 0.28
N LYS A 110 -21.86 -23.22 0.05
CA LYS A 110 -23.19 -23.36 -0.57
C LYS A 110 -23.09 -23.92 -1.99
N VAL A 111 -22.14 -23.43 -2.80
CA VAL A 111 -21.95 -23.93 -4.16
C VAL A 111 -21.58 -25.41 -4.15
N LYS A 112 -20.63 -25.81 -3.29
CA LYS A 112 -20.21 -27.21 -3.16
C LYS A 112 -21.34 -28.13 -2.68
N ALA A 113 -22.24 -27.62 -1.84
CA ALA A 113 -23.38 -28.37 -1.32
C ALA A 113 -24.45 -28.66 -2.40
N GLU A 114 -24.44 -27.95 -3.53
CA GLU A 114 -25.34 -28.22 -4.66
C GLU A 114 -24.89 -29.42 -5.51
N GLU A 115 -23.73 -30.01 -5.23
CA GLU A 115 -23.18 -31.21 -5.90
C GLU A 115 -23.20 -31.09 -7.44
N ILE A 116 -22.76 -29.94 -7.96
CA ILE A 116 -22.87 -29.62 -9.39
C ILE A 116 -21.92 -30.52 -10.20
N PRO A 117 -22.42 -31.33 -11.15
CA PRO A 117 -21.61 -32.39 -11.77
C PRO A 117 -20.42 -31.91 -12.60
N VAL A 118 -20.53 -30.75 -13.24
CA VAL A 118 -19.52 -30.20 -14.18
C VAL A 118 -19.51 -28.67 -14.08
N GLY A 119 -18.32 -28.07 -14.09
CA GLY A 119 -18.13 -26.62 -14.17
C GLY A 119 -18.05 -25.89 -12.82
N GLU A 120 -18.14 -26.60 -11.69
CA GLU A 120 -18.09 -25.99 -10.34
C GLU A 120 -16.79 -25.21 -10.11
N ALA A 121 -15.64 -25.83 -10.39
CA ALA A 121 -14.34 -25.23 -10.15
C ALA A 121 -14.13 -23.98 -11.01
N GLU A 122 -14.52 -24.04 -12.29
CA GLU A 122 -14.50 -22.91 -13.21
C GLU A 122 -15.46 -21.80 -12.76
N PHE A 123 -16.67 -22.13 -12.30
CA PHE A 123 -17.60 -21.14 -11.76
C PHE A 123 -17.03 -20.45 -10.51
N LEU A 124 -16.50 -21.21 -9.55
CA LEU A 124 -15.90 -20.65 -8.34
C LEU A 124 -14.77 -19.68 -8.70
N LYS A 125 -13.86 -20.11 -9.57
CA LYS A 125 -12.66 -19.36 -9.96
C LYS A 125 -12.96 -18.17 -10.87
N ASP A 126 -13.77 -18.36 -11.91
CA ASP A 126 -13.90 -17.39 -13.01
C ASP A 126 -15.14 -16.52 -12.88
N GLN A 127 -16.12 -16.91 -12.04
CA GLN A 127 -17.37 -16.18 -11.85
C GLN A 127 -17.52 -15.69 -10.43
N LEU A 128 -17.56 -16.59 -9.44
CA LEU A 128 -17.88 -16.22 -8.07
C LEU A 128 -16.78 -15.39 -7.40
N SER A 129 -15.56 -15.91 -7.31
CA SER A 129 -14.46 -15.24 -6.63
C SER A 129 -14.20 -13.82 -7.17
N PRO A 130 -14.14 -13.58 -8.49
CA PRO A 130 -13.96 -12.24 -9.03
C PRO A 130 -15.15 -11.31 -8.73
N SER A 131 -16.39 -11.83 -8.72
CA SER A 131 -17.59 -11.03 -8.39
C SER A 131 -17.60 -10.60 -6.93
N VAL A 132 -17.24 -11.51 -6.02
CA VAL A 132 -17.10 -11.20 -4.59
C VAL A 132 -15.99 -10.18 -4.37
N LEU A 133 -14.82 -10.40 -4.97
CA LEU A 133 -13.68 -9.48 -4.84
C LEU A 133 -13.99 -8.09 -5.40
N LEU A 134 -14.73 -8.00 -6.51
CA LEU A 134 -15.17 -6.73 -7.08
C LEU A 134 -16.01 -5.95 -6.06
N MET A 135 -17.05 -6.56 -5.49
CA MET A 135 -17.91 -5.88 -4.53
C MET A 135 -17.20 -5.57 -3.21
N GLN A 136 -16.33 -6.47 -2.72
CA GLN A 136 -15.51 -6.23 -1.53
C GLN A 136 -14.56 -5.04 -1.74
N ARG A 137 -13.90 -4.93 -2.91
CA ARG A 137 -13.02 -3.80 -3.24
C ARG A 137 -13.81 -2.49 -3.33
N THR A 138 -14.99 -2.52 -3.95
CA THR A 138 -15.88 -1.35 -4.03
C THR A 138 -16.33 -0.87 -2.65
N LYS A 139 -16.74 -1.80 -1.77
CA LYS A 139 -17.13 -1.49 -0.40
C LYS A 139 -15.94 -1.00 0.44
N MET A 140 -14.77 -1.61 0.31
CA MET A 140 -13.53 -1.14 0.96
C MET A 140 -13.21 0.30 0.56
N ALA A 141 -13.26 0.61 -0.74
CA ALA A 141 -13.03 1.96 -1.24
C ALA A 141 -14.04 2.98 -0.68
N ALA A 142 -15.29 2.57 -0.50
CA ALA A 142 -16.32 3.42 0.11
C ALA A 142 -16.08 3.68 1.61
N HIS A 143 -15.69 2.67 2.40
CA HIS A 143 -15.29 2.86 3.79
C HIS A 143 -14.07 3.79 3.90
N TYR A 144 -13.08 3.61 3.03
CA TYR A 144 -11.93 4.51 2.97
C TYR A 144 -12.35 5.95 2.65
N GLY A 145 -13.20 6.15 1.63
CA GLY A 145 -13.72 7.46 1.24
C GLY A 145 -14.57 8.13 2.33
N ALA A 146 -15.29 7.33 3.13
CA ALA A 146 -16.06 7.78 4.29
C ALA A 146 -15.20 8.14 5.52
N GLY A 147 -13.89 7.87 5.47
CA GLY A 147 -12.97 8.06 6.60
C GLY A 147 -13.01 6.93 7.63
N ASP A 148 -13.73 5.83 7.37
CA ASP A 148 -13.75 4.63 8.19
C ASP A 148 -12.54 3.75 7.86
N LEU A 149 -11.36 4.28 8.18
CA LEU A 149 -10.08 3.64 7.90
C LEU A 149 -9.91 2.28 8.59
N PRO A 150 -10.35 2.07 9.87
CA PRO A 150 -10.27 0.76 10.49
C PRO A 150 -11.03 -0.31 9.71
N LYS A 151 -12.26 0.00 9.24
CA LYS A 151 -13.01 -0.97 8.44
C LYS A 151 -12.39 -1.19 7.08
N ALA A 152 -11.91 -0.12 6.43
CA ALA A 152 -11.19 -0.26 5.16
C ALA A 152 -9.94 -1.15 5.31
N ALA A 153 -9.20 -1.05 6.41
CA ALA A 153 -8.03 -1.88 6.68
C ALA A 153 -8.38 -3.36 6.89
N GLU A 154 -9.41 -3.66 7.70
CA GLU A 154 -9.91 -5.03 7.91
C GLU A 154 -10.31 -5.68 6.57
N MET A 155 -10.99 -4.91 5.72
CA MET A 155 -11.39 -5.37 4.38
C MET A 155 -10.17 -5.55 3.48
N ALA A 156 -9.19 -4.64 3.52
CA ALA A 156 -7.96 -4.76 2.74
C ALA A 156 -7.17 -6.03 3.12
N GLU A 157 -7.04 -6.34 4.42
CA GLU A 157 -6.42 -7.59 4.88
C GLU A 157 -7.16 -8.82 4.34
N THR A 158 -8.50 -8.81 4.40
CA THR A 158 -9.34 -9.91 3.90
C THR A 158 -9.19 -10.10 2.39
N ILE A 159 -9.24 -9.02 1.62
CA ILE A 159 -9.08 -9.04 0.16
C ILE A 159 -7.68 -9.53 -0.22
N TYR A 160 -6.64 -9.02 0.44
CA TYR A 160 -5.26 -9.41 0.19
C TYR A 160 -5.00 -10.87 0.55
N ALA A 161 -5.57 -11.38 1.65
CA ALA A 161 -5.46 -12.79 2.01
C ALA A 161 -6.15 -13.72 1.00
N ALA A 162 -7.28 -13.29 0.42
CA ALA A 162 -8.00 -14.05 -0.59
C ALA A 162 -7.32 -14.02 -1.97
N ALA A 163 -6.75 -12.88 -2.36
CA ALA A 163 -6.06 -12.69 -3.63
C ALA A 163 -4.87 -11.74 -3.46
N PRO A 164 -3.68 -12.28 -3.09
CA PRO A 164 -2.48 -11.45 -2.95
C PRO A 164 -2.06 -10.88 -4.29
N ASP A 165 -2.04 -9.55 -4.39
CA ASP A 165 -1.51 -8.83 -5.55
C ASP A 165 -0.79 -7.54 -5.14
N ALA A 166 0.13 -7.08 -5.97
CA ALA A 166 1.00 -5.94 -5.67
C ALA A 166 0.25 -4.61 -5.54
N ALA A 167 -0.87 -4.45 -6.27
CA ALA A 167 -1.68 -3.23 -6.18
C ALA A 167 -2.46 -3.20 -4.85
N MET A 168 -3.05 -4.33 -4.47
CA MET A 168 -3.72 -4.46 -3.17
C MET A 168 -2.77 -4.29 -1.98
N LEU A 169 -1.54 -4.80 -2.07
CA LEU A 169 -0.52 -4.57 -1.03
C LEU A 169 -0.20 -3.09 -0.86
N GLN A 170 -0.08 -2.34 -1.97
CA GLN A 170 0.11 -0.89 -1.93
C GLN A 170 -1.10 -0.16 -1.36
N THR A 171 -2.32 -0.55 -1.72
CA THR A 171 -3.55 0.01 -1.15
C THR A 171 -3.61 -0.22 0.36
N MET A 172 -3.31 -1.44 0.82
CA MET A 172 -3.27 -1.77 2.25
C MET A 172 -2.20 -0.96 2.99
N ALA A 173 -1.00 -0.80 2.41
CA ALA A 173 0.03 0.07 2.96
C ALA A 173 -0.46 1.53 3.09
N ALA A 174 -1.10 2.07 2.05
CA ALA A 174 -1.63 3.43 2.06
C ALA A 174 -2.71 3.63 3.14
N ILE A 175 -3.59 2.63 3.34
CA ILE A 175 -4.60 2.68 4.41
C ILE A 175 -3.92 2.72 5.78
N TYR A 176 -2.94 1.85 6.05
CA TYR A 176 -2.25 1.85 7.34
C TYR A 176 -1.45 3.12 7.60
N LEU A 177 -0.86 3.70 6.56
CA LEU A 177 -0.20 4.98 6.66
C LEU A 177 -1.19 6.09 7.04
N ALA A 178 -2.37 6.12 6.40
CA ALA A 178 -3.43 7.09 6.70
C ALA A 178 -4.00 6.92 8.13
N MET A 179 -3.97 5.70 8.66
CA MET A 179 -4.33 5.40 10.06
C MET A 179 -3.23 5.75 11.07
N GLU A 180 -2.04 6.16 10.61
CA GLU A 180 -0.82 6.23 11.42
C GLU A 180 -0.48 4.90 12.12
N ASN A 181 -0.95 3.77 11.57
CA ASN A 181 -0.56 2.44 12.01
C ASN A 181 0.79 2.07 11.39
N TYR A 182 1.84 2.69 11.93
CA TYR A 182 3.18 2.60 11.39
C TYR A 182 3.76 1.19 11.38
N ASP A 183 3.40 0.33 12.35
CA ASP A 183 3.90 -1.05 12.40
C ASP A 183 3.37 -1.87 11.22
N LYS A 184 2.05 -1.84 11.00
CA LYS A 184 1.43 -2.51 9.86
C LYS A 184 1.86 -1.91 8.52
N TYR A 185 2.06 -0.60 8.46
CA TYR A 185 2.65 0.04 7.28
C TYR A 185 4.05 -0.50 6.97
N LEU A 186 4.92 -0.59 7.99
CA LEU A 186 6.29 -1.10 7.82
C LEU A 186 6.31 -2.58 7.40
N GLU A 187 5.39 -3.41 7.91
CA GLU A 187 5.21 -4.80 7.44
C GLU A 187 4.85 -4.85 5.95
N CYS A 188 3.93 -4.00 5.50
CA CYS A 188 3.58 -3.90 4.09
C CYS A 188 4.77 -3.40 3.25
N GLY A 189 5.47 -2.38 3.73
CA GLY A 189 6.66 -1.82 3.09
C GLY A 189 7.77 -2.86 2.90
N GLN A 190 8.01 -3.71 3.90
CA GLN A 190 8.98 -4.81 3.78
C GLN A 190 8.60 -5.81 2.68
N LYS A 191 7.31 -6.18 2.59
CA LYS A 191 6.81 -7.04 1.51
C LYS A 191 6.98 -6.38 0.14
N ILE A 192 6.66 -5.09 0.03
CA ILE A 192 6.86 -4.32 -1.20
C ILE A 192 8.34 -4.31 -1.60
N LEU A 193 9.26 -4.10 -0.66
CA LEU A 193 10.70 -4.08 -0.94
C LEU A 193 11.28 -5.46 -1.31
N ALA A 194 10.61 -6.55 -0.94
CA ALA A 194 10.99 -7.89 -1.36
C ALA A 194 10.72 -8.12 -2.86
N ASP A 195 9.62 -7.54 -3.38
CA ASP A 195 9.21 -7.68 -4.78
C ASP A 195 9.77 -6.56 -5.68
N ALA A 196 9.93 -5.36 -5.12
CA ALA A 196 10.42 -4.17 -5.80
C ALA A 196 11.64 -3.59 -5.04
N PRO A 197 12.87 -3.96 -5.42
CA PRO A 197 14.08 -3.46 -4.78
C PRO A 197 14.23 -1.94 -4.91
N ILE A 198 15.10 -1.36 -4.07
CA ILE A 198 15.27 0.10 -3.92
C ILE A 198 15.69 0.80 -5.22
N ASP A 199 16.35 0.11 -6.15
CA ASP A 199 16.73 0.69 -7.46
C ASP A 199 15.55 0.92 -8.41
N GLN A 200 14.38 0.36 -8.09
CA GLN A 200 13.13 0.58 -8.80
C GLN A 200 12.32 1.73 -8.18
N PRO A 201 11.52 2.47 -8.97
CA PRO A 201 10.75 3.61 -8.47
C PRO A 201 9.85 3.30 -7.27
N LEU A 202 9.15 2.16 -7.28
CA LEU A 202 8.28 1.74 -6.17
C LEU A 202 9.08 1.40 -4.92
N GLY A 203 10.21 0.70 -5.07
CA GLY A 203 11.05 0.33 -3.94
C GLY A 203 11.72 1.56 -3.31
N TYR A 204 12.24 2.46 -4.13
CA TYR A 204 12.80 3.74 -3.68
C TYR A 204 11.81 4.57 -2.85
N THR A 205 10.62 4.84 -3.40
CA THR A 205 9.62 5.67 -2.72
C THR A 205 9.10 5.02 -1.45
N THR A 206 8.93 3.69 -1.46
CA THR A 206 8.57 2.91 -0.26
C THR A 206 9.66 3.02 0.80
N ALA A 207 10.93 2.83 0.44
CA ALA A 207 12.04 2.91 1.39
C ALA A 207 12.17 4.30 2.03
N LEU A 208 11.99 5.38 1.25
CA LEU A 208 11.96 6.74 1.79
C LEU A 208 10.84 6.93 2.80
N GLN A 209 9.63 6.50 2.45
CA GLN A 209 8.48 6.68 3.33
C GLN A 209 8.58 5.82 4.59
N MET A 210 9.19 4.63 4.49
CA MET A 210 9.58 3.83 5.66
C MET A 210 10.60 4.57 6.52
N ALA A 211 11.61 5.23 5.95
CA ALA A 211 12.60 6.00 6.71
C ALA A 211 11.94 7.18 7.46
N ASP A 212 11.02 7.90 6.81
CA ASP A 212 10.25 8.98 7.43
C ASP A 212 9.35 8.47 8.57
N VAL A 213 8.72 7.30 8.37
CA VAL A 213 7.93 6.65 9.42
C VAL A 213 8.80 6.27 10.62
N GLN A 214 10.01 5.76 10.39
CA GLN A 214 10.94 5.47 11.50
C GLN A 214 11.36 6.74 12.25
N LEU A 215 11.57 7.86 11.55
CA LEU A 215 11.82 9.14 12.21
C LEU A 215 10.63 9.61 13.06
N ARG A 216 9.39 9.45 12.59
CA ARG A 216 8.18 9.75 13.37
C ARG A 216 8.06 8.88 14.62
N LYS A 217 8.47 7.62 14.52
CA LYS A 217 8.59 6.69 15.65
C LYS A 217 9.79 6.98 16.57
N GLN A 218 10.61 7.97 16.24
CA GLN A 218 11.87 8.30 16.94
C GLN A 218 12.90 7.15 16.90
N ASP A 219 12.74 6.19 15.99
CA ASP A 219 13.71 5.12 15.74
C ASP A 219 14.77 5.61 14.73
N VAL A 220 15.64 6.49 15.23
CA VAL A 220 16.74 7.08 14.45
C VAL A 220 17.67 6.01 13.87
N PRO A 221 18.05 4.93 14.59
CA PRO A 221 18.86 3.85 14.02
C PRO A 221 18.19 3.17 12.82
N ALA A 222 16.90 2.82 12.90
CA ALA A 222 16.20 2.19 11.79
C ALA A 222 16.05 3.13 10.58
N ALA A 223 15.74 4.41 10.83
CA ALA A 223 15.72 5.43 9.77
C ALA A 223 17.08 5.57 9.08
N THR A 224 18.16 5.65 9.86
CA THR A 224 19.53 5.79 9.36
C THR A 224 19.92 4.58 8.50
N ALA A 225 19.56 3.37 8.91
CA ALA A 225 19.81 2.16 8.14
C ALA A 225 19.08 2.15 6.78
N LEU A 226 17.83 2.64 6.73
CA LEU A 226 17.09 2.79 5.47
C LEU A 226 17.70 3.86 4.58
N PHE A 227 18.02 5.04 5.12
CA PHE A 227 18.69 6.10 4.35
C PHE A 227 20.05 5.63 3.82
N ALA A 228 20.83 4.88 4.59
CA ALA A 228 22.10 4.33 4.13
C ALA A 228 21.91 3.39 2.93
N LYS A 229 20.88 2.52 2.95
CA LYS A 229 20.53 1.66 1.80
C LYS A 229 20.14 2.47 0.58
N ILE A 230 19.37 3.54 0.77
CA ILE A 230 18.94 4.45 -0.31
C ILE A 230 20.16 5.18 -0.90
N MET A 231 21.06 5.71 -0.04
CA MET A 231 22.29 6.39 -0.48
C MET A 231 23.26 5.43 -1.17
N ALA A 232 23.27 4.14 -0.83
CA ALA A 232 24.09 3.15 -1.53
C ALA A 232 23.66 2.93 -2.98
N VAL A 233 22.37 3.10 -3.28
CA VAL A 233 21.81 2.93 -4.63
C VAL A 233 21.87 4.23 -5.42
N TYR A 234 21.36 5.32 -4.85
CA TYR A 234 21.21 6.59 -5.54
C TYR A 234 22.38 7.53 -5.28
N GLY A 235 22.78 7.72 -4.02
CA GLY A 235 23.90 8.60 -3.66
C GLY A 235 23.81 9.96 -4.36
N ASP A 236 24.79 10.27 -5.22
CA ASP A 236 24.83 11.50 -6.02
C ASP A 236 23.81 11.53 -7.19
N LYS A 237 23.29 10.38 -7.62
CA LYS A 237 22.33 10.26 -8.72
C LYS A 237 20.92 10.64 -8.24
N VAL A 238 20.29 11.58 -8.93
CA VAL A 238 18.89 11.93 -8.67
C VAL A 238 17.96 10.78 -9.11
N PRO A 239 17.07 10.30 -8.24
CA PRO A 239 16.09 9.27 -8.60
C PRO A 239 15.09 9.74 -9.67
N PRO A 240 14.48 8.83 -10.45
CA PRO A 240 13.46 9.19 -11.44
C PRO A 240 12.33 10.02 -10.82
N ASN A 241 11.85 11.03 -11.56
CA ASN A 241 10.77 11.94 -11.15
C ASN A 241 11.04 12.76 -9.89
N MET A 242 12.30 12.89 -9.44
CA MET A 242 12.70 13.78 -8.35
C MET A 242 13.52 14.97 -8.88
N GLN A 243 13.36 16.14 -8.28
CA GLN A 243 14.17 17.31 -8.61
C GLN A 243 15.49 17.30 -7.83
N GLU A 244 16.57 17.81 -8.42
CA GLU A 244 17.89 17.93 -7.77
C GLU A 244 17.80 18.60 -6.39
N ALA A 245 17.03 19.70 -6.28
CA ALA A 245 16.85 20.43 -5.02
C ALA A 245 16.15 19.59 -3.95
N GLN A 246 15.12 18.82 -4.32
CA GLN A 246 14.43 17.90 -3.41
C GLN A 246 15.39 16.78 -2.97
N TRP A 247 16.15 16.23 -3.92
CA TRP A 247 17.12 15.19 -3.62
C TRP A 247 18.28 15.70 -2.76
N ASN A 248 18.70 16.95 -2.93
CA ASN A 248 19.69 17.61 -2.07
C ASN A 248 19.21 17.68 -0.62
N ALA A 249 17.94 18.03 -0.40
CA ALA A 249 17.36 18.03 0.94
C ALA A 249 17.35 16.62 1.57
N THR A 250 16.95 15.61 0.81
CA THR A 250 16.99 14.21 1.27
C THR A 250 18.41 13.73 1.55
N ARG A 251 19.37 14.03 0.67
CA ARG A 251 20.79 13.72 0.88
C ARG A 251 21.33 14.38 2.15
N ALA A 252 21.03 15.67 2.36
CA ALA A 252 21.46 16.38 3.55
C ALA A 252 20.90 15.69 4.81
N ILE A 253 19.63 15.30 4.84
CA ILE A 253 19.03 14.56 5.97
C ILE A 253 19.74 13.22 6.17
N ALA A 254 19.84 12.41 5.12
CA ALA A 254 20.45 11.08 5.15
C ALA A 254 21.90 11.13 5.65
N PHE A 255 22.75 11.94 5.03
CA PHE A 255 24.14 12.09 5.45
C PHE A 255 24.25 12.75 6.83
N GLY A 256 23.33 13.64 7.20
CA GLY A 256 23.31 14.23 8.55
C GLY A 256 23.09 13.19 9.65
N LEU A 257 22.17 12.23 9.41
CA LEU A 257 21.92 11.12 10.34
C LEU A 257 23.10 10.15 10.40
N MET A 258 23.65 9.77 9.24
CA MET A 258 24.83 8.90 9.17
C MET A 258 26.06 9.54 9.81
N GLY A 259 26.26 10.84 9.61
CA GLY A 259 27.35 11.61 10.22
C GLY A 259 27.20 11.71 11.73
N ALA A 260 25.98 11.89 12.23
CA ALA A 260 25.69 11.89 13.66
C ALA A 260 25.98 10.54 14.30
N GLU A 261 25.59 9.45 13.62
CA GLU A 261 25.90 8.08 14.06
C GLU A 261 27.41 7.83 14.13
N ALA A 262 28.16 8.20 13.09
CA ALA A 262 29.62 8.09 13.07
C ALA A 262 30.27 8.91 14.21
N TYR A 263 29.79 10.14 14.42
CA TYR A 263 30.26 11.00 15.49
C TYR A 263 29.99 10.41 16.88
N GLN A 264 28.80 9.84 17.11
CA GLN A 264 28.45 9.14 18.36
C GLN A 264 29.35 7.93 18.62
N LYS A 265 29.73 7.21 17.55
CA LYS A 265 30.71 6.11 17.61
C LYS A 265 32.15 6.59 17.77
N LYS A 266 32.38 7.91 17.84
CA LYS A 266 33.70 8.57 17.88
C LYS A 266 34.57 8.29 16.65
N ASP A 267 33.95 7.89 15.55
CA ASP A 267 34.62 7.80 14.25
C ASP A 267 34.62 9.20 13.62
N TYR A 268 35.46 10.06 14.17
CA TYR A 268 35.57 11.46 13.73
C TYR A 268 36.03 11.62 12.27
N PRO A 269 36.94 10.78 11.73
CA PRO A 269 37.24 10.80 10.30
C PRO A 269 36.01 10.51 9.42
N ALA A 270 35.25 9.46 9.73
CA ALA A 270 34.03 9.15 8.96
C ALA A 270 32.94 10.21 9.14
N ALA A 271 32.78 10.75 10.36
CA ALA A 271 31.86 11.86 10.62
C ALA A 271 32.22 13.10 9.81
N LEU A 272 33.51 13.47 9.78
CA LEU A 272 34.01 14.60 8.99
C LEU A 272 33.70 14.43 7.50
N GLU A 273 34.05 13.28 6.91
CA GLU A 273 33.77 12.99 5.50
C GLU A 273 32.26 13.04 5.21
N THR A 274 31.44 12.52 6.12
CA THR A 274 30.00 12.45 5.93
C THR A 274 29.34 13.84 6.06
N TYR A 275 29.72 14.65 7.05
CA TYR A 275 29.21 16.02 7.17
C TYR A 275 29.70 16.94 6.06
N GLN A 276 30.87 16.69 5.47
CA GLN A 276 31.30 17.38 4.24
C GLN A 276 30.33 17.12 3.07
N LYS A 277 29.76 15.91 2.97
CA LYS A 277 28.68 15.63 2.00
C LYS A 277 27.42 16.44 2.32
N VAL A 278 27.07 16.63 3.60
CA VAL A 278 25.93 17.46 3.99
C VAL A 278 26.08 18.89 3.49
N VAL A 279 27.22 19.55 3.76
CA VAL A 279 27.44 20.95 3.34
C VAL A 279 27.65 21.12 1.84
N ARG A 280 27.99 20.04 1.11
CA ARG A 280 27.96 20.04 -0.37
C ARG A 280 26.55 20.19 -0.91
N PHE A 281 25.54 19.59 -0.26
CA PHE A 281 24.15 19.61 -0.73
C PHE A 281 23.29 20.69 -0.06
N ASP A 282 23.60 21.04 1.19
CA ASP A 282 23.00 22.13 1.95
C ASP A 282 24.09 22.92 2.68
N PRO A 283 24.74 23.88 2.01
CA PRO A 283 25.83 24.66 2.60
C PRO A 283 25.37 25.56 3.75
N LYS A 284 24.06 25.77 3.93
CA LYS A 284 23.51 26.64 4.98
C LYS A 284 23.02 25.85 6.20
N ARG A 285 23.45 24.60 6.37
CA ARG A 285 23.14 23.76 7.53
C ARG A 285 24.15 23.96 8.66
N ASP A 286 23.72 24.58 9.75
CA ASP A 286 24.57 24.96 10.88
C ASP A 286 25.03 23.75 11.71
N ASP A 287 24.17 22.75 11.90
CA ASP A 287 24.53 21.49 12.55
C ASP A 287 25.68 20.79 11.82
N ALA A 288 25.68 20.75 10.50
CA ALA A 288 26.75 20.16 9.72
C ALA A 288 28.08 20.90 9.92
N TRP A 289 28.09 22.23 9.86
CA TRP A 289 29.31 23.02 10.14
C TRP A 289 29.80 22.85 11.57
N TYR A 290 28.89 22.78 12.55
CA TYR A 290 29.23 22.49 13.93
C TYR A 290 29.93 21.13 14.06
N TYR A 291 29.37 20.06 13.49
CA TYR A 291 29.97 18.73 13.59
C TYR A 291 31.23 18.56 12.73
N ILE A 292 31.39 19.29 11.62
CA ILE A 292 32.68 19.41 10.92
C ILE A 292 33.73 20.01 11.85
N GLY A 293 33.41 21.11 12.54
CA GLY A 293 34.30 21.76 13.51
C GLY A 293 34.68 20.81 14.64
N MET A 294 33.70 20.14 15.24
CA MET A 294 33.95 19.15 16.30
C MET A 294 34.82 17.99 15.79
N SER A 295 34.56 17.47 14.59
CA SER A 295 35.33 16.35 14.04
C SER A 295 36.76 16.76 13.70
N LYS A 296 36.97 17.96 13.14
CA LYS A 296 38.30 18.54 12.89
C LYS A 296 39.07 18.80 14.17
N TRP A 297 38.42 19.30 15.22
CA TRP A 297 39.07 19.44 16.53
C TRP A 297 39.68 18.11 16.96
N GLN A 298 38.90 17.03 16.89
CA GLN A 298 39.34 15.71 17.36
C GLN A 298 40.42 15.06 16.48
N THR A 299 40.46 15.37 15.20
CA THR A 299 41.36 14.71 14.22
C THR A 299 42.58 15.53 13.83
N GLU A 300 42.46 16.86 13.81
CA GLU A 300 43.46 17.81 13.31
C GLU A 300 43.86 18.87 14.37
N GLY A 301 43.16 18.92 15.51
CA GLY A 301 43.42 19.86 16.61
C GLY A 301 42.51 21.10 16.60
N GLN A 302 42.55 21.86 17.70
CA GLN A 302 41.64 22.98 17.98
C GLN A 302 41.61 24.05 16.88
N ASN A 303 42.77 24.42 16.33
CA ASN A 303 42.84 25.48 15.32
C ASN A 303 42.13 25.11 14.02
N ALA A 304 42.09 23.82 13.65
CA ALA A 304 41.42 23.35 12.43
C ALA A 304 39.90 23.49 12.50
N ALA A 305 39.33 23.63 13.71
CA ALA A 305 37.90 23.78 13.94
C ALA A 305 37.40 25.23 13.85
N MET A 306 38.31 26.22 13.80
CA MET A 306 37.98 27.65 13.81
C MET A 306 37.09 28.05 12.63
N GLU A 307 37.48 27.67 11.41
CA GLU A 307 36.72 28.02 10.20
C GLU A 307 35.31 27.37 10.17
N PRO A 308 35.13 26.06 10.41
CA PRO A 308 33.79 25.48 10.50
C PRO A 308 32.92 26.08 11.59
N PHE A 309 33.47 26.40 12.78
CA PHE A 309 32.68 27.06 13.81
C PHE A 309 32.28 28.48 13.40
N ALA A 310 33.16 29.25 12.77
CA ALA A 310 32.80 30.55 12.20
C ALA A 310 31.66 30.43 11.18
N LYS A 311 31.73 29.44 10.28
CA LYS A 311 30.64 29.13 9.33
C LYS A 311 29.32 28.78 10.04
N CYS A 312 29.37 28.02 11.12
CA CYS A 312 28.19 27.75 11.94
C CYS A 312 27.62 29.00 12.62
N VAL A 313 28.49 29.88 13.16
CA VAL A 313 28.08 31.09 13.89
C VAL A 313 27.33 32.06 12.99
N VAL A 314 27.85 32.33 11.79
CA VAL A 314 27.27 33.32 10.87
C VAL A 314 25.95 32.90 10.24
N LEU A 315 25.58 31.62 10.35
CA LEU A 315 24.27 31.12 9.92
C LEU A 315 23.15 31.49 10.92
N GLU A 316 23.49 31.85 12.16
CA GLU A 316 22.53 32.34 13.18
C GLU A 316 21.36 31.38 13.47
N LYS A 317 21.62 30.08 13.36
CA LYS A 317 20.66 28.99 13.62
C LYS A 317 20.92 28.30 14.96
N SER A 318 20.24 27.17 15.19
CA SER A 318 20.22 26.42 16.46
C SER A 318 21.58 26.12 17.10
N MET A 319 22.61 25.83 16.30
CA MET A 319 23.94 25.46 16.76
C MET A 319 24.88 26.65 16.87
N ALA A 320 24.51 27.83 16.36
CA ALA A 320 25.34 29.03 16.37
C ALA A 320 25.79 29.45 17.79
N PRO A 321 24.93 29.45 18.83
CA PRO A 321 25.37 29.80 20.19
C PRO A 321 26.45 28.84 20.72
N ARG A 322 26.33 27.55 20.42
CA ARG A 322 27.28 26.53 20.85
C ARG A 322 28.59 26.63 20.09
N ALA A 323 28.52 26.82 18.77
CA ALA A 323 29.70 27.06 17.94
C ALA A 323 30.45 28.33 18.34
N LYS A 324 29.72 29.39 18.73
CA LYS A 324 30.32 30.66 19.19
C LYS A 324 31.22 30.46 20.40
N GLN A 325 30.76 29.70 21.40
CA GLN A 325 31.57 29.40 22.59
C GLN A 325 32.89 28.71 22.23
N TYR A 326 32.84 27.72 21.34
CA TYR A 326 34.06 27.02 20.89
C TYR A 326 34.97 27.91 20.04
N LEU A 327 34.38 28.71 19.14
CA LEU A 327 35.14 29.64 18.31
C LEU A 327 35.90 30.65 19.17
N GLU A 328 35.23 31.29 20.14
CA GLU A 328 35.84 32.26 21.05
C GLU A 328 36.95 31.61 21.89
N GLN A 329 36.72 30.40 22.42
CA GLN A 329 37.73 29.66 23.18
C GLN A 329 38.98 29.38 22.34
N ILE A 330 38.81 28.88 21.11
CA ILE A 330 39.92 28.57 20.21
C ILE A 330 40.65 29.87 19.83
N TYR A 331 39.91 30.91 19.50
CA TYR A 331 40.46 32.20 19.08
C TYR A 331 41.27 32.87 20.20
N GLN A 332 40.74 32.91 21.43
CA GLN A 332 41.45 33.42 22.60
C GLN A 332 42.73 32.63 22.88
N GLY A 333 42.67 31.30 22.72
CA GLY A 333 43.83 30.43 22.85
C GLY A 333 44.96 30.76 21.87
N SER A 334 44.63 31.22 20.66
CA SER A 334 45.61 31.62 19.64
C SER A 334 45.97 33.12 19.65
N HIS A 335 45.22 33.97 20.37
CA HIS A 335 45.38 35.43 20.37
C HIS A 335 45.56 36.02 21.78
N SER A 336 46.33 35.35 22.64
CA SER A 336 46.71 35.84 23.98
C SER A 336 45.51 36.23 24.86
N GLY A 337 44.38 35.52 24.72
CA GLY A 337 43.15 35.80 25.46
C GLY A 337 42.26 36.91 24.89
N SER A 338 42.66 37.55 23.79
CA SER A 338 41.85 38.58 23.12
C SER A 338 40.88 37.98 22.09
N LEU A 339 39.77 38.68 21.86
CA LEU A 339 38.83 38.45 20.75
C LEU A 339 39.03 39.45 19.60
N ASP A 340 39.98 40.39 19.71
CA ASP A 340 40.24 41.39 18.68
C ASP A 340 40.56 40.71 17.35
N GLY A 341 39.80 41.05 16.29
CA GLY A 341 39.97 40.52 14.93
C GLY A 341 39.14 39.27 14.62
N ILE A 342 38.37 38.73 15.59
CA ILE A 342 37.48 37.59 15.34
C ILE A 342 36.43 37.91 14.25
N GLU A 343 36.11 39.19 14.07
CA GLU A 343 35.23 39.70 13.02
C GLU A 343 35.76 39.39 11.62
N GLU A 344 37.08 39.34 11.41
CA GLU A 344 37.68 38.98 10.11
C GLU A 344 37.40 37.52 9.76
N VAL A 345 37.48 36.63 10.77
CA VAL A 345 37.15 35.21 10.64
C VAL A 345 35.67 35.04 10.28
N LEU A 346 34.79 35.78 10.96
CA LEU A 346 33.35 35.77 10.69
C LEU A 346 33.02 36.37 9.31
N ALA A 347 33.69 37.46 8.90
CA ALA A 347 33.49 38.08 7.59
C ALA A 347 33.91 37.16 6.44
N LYS A 348 35.03 36.43 6.61
CA LYS A 348 35.44 35.38 5.68
C LYS A 348 34.41 34.25 5.60
N ALA A 349 33.90 33.78 6.75
CA ALA A 349 32.89 32.74 6.78
C ALA A 349 31.59 33.14 6.06
N LYS A 350 31.14 34.41 6.20
CA LYS A 350 29.99 34.95 5.45
C LYS A 350 30.25 34.94 3.94
N THR A 351 31.43 35.39 3.53
CA THR A 351 31.86 35.42 2.13
C THR A 351 31.86 34.01 1.52
N ASP A 352 32.46 33.03 2.21
CA ASP A 352 32.50 31.63 1.78
C ASP A 352 31.10 31.01 1.62
N LEU A 353 30.12 31.47 2.42
CA LEU A 353 28.73 31.00 2.41
C LEU A 353 27.82 31.81 1.48
N GLY A 354 28.32 32.92 0.92
CA GLY A 354 27.56 33.83 0.08
C GLY A 354 26.37 34.49 0.80
N ILE A 355 26.56 34.92 2.04
CA ILE A 355 25.53 35.61 2.87
C ILE A 355 25.95 37.00 3.33
#